data_AF-A0A139BQK9-F1
#
_entry.id   AF-A0A139BQK9-F1
#
_cell.length_a   1.000
_cell.length_b   1.000
_cell.length_c   1.000
_cell.angle_alpha   90.00
_cell.angle_beta   90.00
_cell.angle_gamma   90.00
#
_symmetry.space_group_name_H-M   'P 1'
#
loop_
_entity.id
_entity.type
_entity.pdbx_description
1 polymer ?
#
loop_
_entity_poly.entity_id
_entity_poly.type
_entity_poly.pdbx_seq_one_letter_code
_entity_poly.pdbx_strand_id
1 'polypeptide(L)' 'MNLGLALMLILGSMAVIFIAQNAAVVEIGFLYWRFSLSSALLIFFTLLMGFVLGWFLHSYLLYRRSKNELSLHRY' A
#
# COMPACT_ATOMS: atom_id res chain seq x y z
N MET A 1 -21.27 10.50 -33.06
CA MET A 1 -21.23 9.77 -31.77
C MET A 1 -21.34 10.81 -30.66
N ASN A 2 -22.36 10.74 -29.81
CA ASN A 2 -22.54 11.73 -28.74
C ASN A 2 -21.44 11.51 -27.69
N LEU A 3 -20.50 12.44 -27.58
CA LEU A 3 -19.34 12.34 -26.68
C LEU A 3 -19.76 12.04 -25.23
N GLY A 4 -20.88 12.62 -24.78
CA GLY A 4 -21.45 12.34 -23.46
C GLY A 4 -21.89 10.88 -23.27
N LEU A 5 -22.49 10.26 -24.28
CA LEU A 5 -22.85 8.83 -24.24
C LEU A 5 -21.60 7.95 -24.25
N ALA A 6 -20.59 8.32 -25.05
CA ALA A 6 -19.32 7.59 -25.09
C ALA A 6 -18.59 7.65 -23.73
N LEU A 7 -18.54 8.83 -23.10
CA LEU A 7 -17.98 9.01 -21.77
C LEU A 7 -18.71 8.20 -20.70
N MET A 8 -20.04 8.22 -20.70
CA MET A 8 -20.82 7.40 -19.76
C MET A 8 -20.54 5.91 -19.92
N LEU A 9 -20.45 5.40 -21.15
CA LEU A 9 -20.13 3.99 -21.41
C LEU A 9 -18.72 3.63 -20.96
N ILE A 10 -17.73 4.49 -21.22
CA ILE A 10 -16.34 4.27 -20.80
C ILE A 10 -16.25 4.26 -19.26
N LEU A 11 -16.81 5.27 -18.60
CA LEU A 11 -16.75 5.38 -17.14
C LEU A 11 -17.55 4.27 -16.46
N GLY A 12 -18.73 3.93 -16.98
CA GLY A 12 -19.55 2.85 -16.46
C GLY A 12 -18.88 1.47 -16.60
N SER A 13 -18.28 1.18 -17.75
CA SER A 13 -17.52 -0.06 -17.95
C SER A 13 -16.28 -0.12 -17.06
N MET A 14 -15.52 0.98 -16.91
CA MET A 14 -14.40 1.05 -15.95
C MET A 14 -14.85 0.77 -14.51
N ALA A 15 -15.98 1.34 -14.08
CA ALA A 15 -16.51 1.11 -12.73
C ALA A 15 -16.89 -0.37 -12.50
N VAL A 16 -17.55 -1.00 -13.47
CA VAL A 16 -17.90 -2.43 -13.39
C VAL A 16 -16.65 -3.30 -13.34
N ILE A 17 -15.66 -3.03 -14.19
CA ILE A 17 -14.39 -3.76 -14.21
C ILE A 17 -13.64 -3.57 -12.88
N PHE A 18 -13.60 -2.35 -12.35
CA PHE A 18 -12.99 -2.07 -11.05
C PHE A 18 -13.69 -2.86 -9.93
N ILE A 19 -15.01 -2.85 -9.87
CA ILE A 19 -15.76 -3.61 -8.86
C ILE A 19 -15.52 -5.11 -9.03
N ALA A 20 -15.61 -5.64 -10.25
CA ALA A 20 -15.44 -7.08 -10.51
C ALA A 20 -14.02 -7.57 -10.16
N GLN A 21 -12.98 -6.80 -10.50
CA GLN A 21 -11.60 -7.12 -10.12
C GLN A 21 -11.38 -7.01 -8.60
N ASN A 22 -12.03 -6.06 -7.94
CA ASN A 22 -11.91 -5.86 -6.50
C ASN A 22 -12.88 -6.73 -5.68
N ALA A 23 -13.86 -7.37 -6.31
CA ALA A 23 -14.74 -8.36 -5.70
C ALA A 23 -14.06 -9.71 -5.48
N ALA A 24 -12.90 -9.94 -6.14
CA ALA A 24 -12.05 -11.08 -5.85
C ALA A 24 -11.45 -10.94 -4.44
N VAL A 25 -12.11 -11.58 -3.49
CA VAL A 25 -11.64 -11.75 -2.12
C VAL A 25 -10.54 -12.80 -2.13
N VAL A 26 -9.38 -12.44 -1.60
CA VAL A 26 -8.24 -13.33 -1.44
C VAL A 26 -8.19 -13.78 0.01
N GLU A 27 -8.10 -15.09 0.20
CA GLU A 27 -7.85 -15.68 1.51
C GLU A 27 -6.36 -15.71 1.78
N ILE A 28 -5.94 -15.09 2.87
CA ILE A 28 -4.58 -15.13 3.38
C ILE A 28 -4.54 -16.00 4.62
N GLY A 29 -3.74 -17.06 4.58
CA GLY A 29 -3.38 -17.86 5.74
C GLY A 29 -2.01 -17.47 6.26
N PHE A 30 -1.91 -16.99 7.50
CA PHE A 30 -0.64 -16.71 8.16
C PHE A 30 -0.57 -17.41 9.52
N LEU A 31 0.31 -18.41 9.63
CA LEU A 31 0.39 -19.31 10.79
C LEU A 31 -1.00 -19.89 11.13
N TYR A 32 -1.62 -19.44 12.22
CA TYR A 32 -2.95 -19.87 12.66
C TYR A 32 -4.09 -18.93 12.21
N TRP A 33 -3.74 -17.78 11.65
CA TRP A 33 -4.70 -16.75 11.29
C TRP A 33 -5.15 -16.94 9.85
N ARG A 34 -6.47 -16.80 9.63
CA ARG A 34 -7.07 -16.76 8.31
C ARG A 34 -7.87 -15.49 8.18
N PHE A 35 -7.61 -14.74 7.12
CA PHE A 35 -8.31 -13.51 6.83
C PHE A 35 -8.69 -13.47 5.37
N SER A 36 -9.87 -12.94 5.07
CA SER A 36 -10.37 -12.78 3.72
C SER A 36 -10.53 -11.30 3.45
N LEU A 37 -9.77 -10.78 2.50
CA LEU A 37 -9.70 -9.35 2.18
C LEU A 37 -9.81 -9.17 0.66
N SER A 38 -10.32 -8.03 0.19
CA SER A 38 -10.24 -7.74 -1.24
C SER A 38 -8.79 -7.57 -1.68
N SER A 39 -8.50 -7.96 -2.92
CA SER A 39 -7.15 -7.86 -3.49
C SER A 39 -6.57 -6.44 -3.42
N ALA A 40 -7.38 -5.39 -3.65
CA ALA A 40 -6.91 -4.02 -3.48
C ALA A 40 -6.56 -3.66 -2.04
N LEU A 41 -7.37 -4.08 -1.06
CA LEU A 41 -7.04 -3.82 0.35
C LEU A 41 -5.73 -4.49 0.73
N LEU A 42 -5.52 -5.72 0.27
CA LEU A 42 -4.27 -6.46 0.49
C LEU A 42 -3.07 -5.68 -0.05
N ILE A 43 -3.12 -5.24 -1.31
CA ILE A 43 -2.04 -4.46 -1.95
C ILE A 43 -1.83 -3.14 -1.21
N PHE A 44 -2.90 -2.42 -0.88
CA PHE A 44 -2.85 -1.14 -0.19
C PHE A 44 -2.17 -1.26 1.18
N PHE A 45 -2.61 -2.20 2.02
CA PHE A 45 -2.01 -2.41 3.34
C PHE A 45 -0.57 -2.90 3.25
N THR A 46 -0.23 -3.75 2.28
CA THR A 46 1.14 -4.22 2.07
C THR A 46 2.08 -3.05 1.74
N LEU A 47 1.67 -2.18 0.82
CA LEU A 47 2.44 -0.99 0.46
C LEU A 47 2.55 0.00 1.63
N LEU A 48 1.43 0.25 2.33
CA LEU A 48 1.41 1.13 3.48
C LEU A 48 2.36 0.64 4.58
N MET A 49 2.32 -0.66 4.90
CA MET A 49 3.19 -1.26 5.90
C MET A 49 4.66 -1.16 5.49
N GLY A 50 4.98 -1.45 4.22
CA GLY A 50 6.34 -1.29 3.68
C GLY A 50 6.84 0.15 3.76
N PHE A 51 6.00 1.12 3.39
CA PHE A 51 6.32 2.55 3.46
C PHE A 51 6.59 2.99 4.89
N VAL A 52 5.69 2.63 5.82
CA VAL A 52 5.81 2.97 7.24
C VAL A 52 7.08 2.37 7.84
N LEU A 53 7.34 1.08 7.62
CA LEU A 53 8.54 0.40 8.11
C LEU A 53 9.82 1.00 7.52
N GLY A 54 9.84 1.29 6.22
CA GLY A 54 10.97 1.91 5.55
C GLY A 54 11.27 3.30 6.10
N TRP A 55 10.22 4.10 6.33
CA TRP A 55 10.35 5.42 6.95
C TRP A 55 10.94 5.33 8.36
N PHE A 56 10.38 4.47 9.22
CA PHE A 56 10.87 4.28 10.58
C PHE A 56 12.33 3.78 10.60
N LEU A 57 12.68 2.83 9.74
CA LEU A 57 14.05 2.32 9.65
C LEU A 57 15.01 3.43 9.21
N HIS A 58 14.63 4.23 8.20
CA HIS A 58 15.44 5.34 7.74
C HIS A 58 15.65 6.39 8.84
N SER A 59 14.59 6.80 9.53
CA SER A 59 14.66 7.73 10.66
C SER A 59 15.55 7.19 11.79
N TYR A 60 15.43 5.90 12.12
CA TYR A 60 16.26 5.27 13.15
C TYR A 60 17.75 5.24 12.76
N LEU A 61 18.06 4.90 11.50
CA LEU A 61 19.44 4.89 11.01
C LEU A 61 20.05 6.30 10.99
N LEU A 62 19.27 7.32 10.61
CA LEU A 62 19.71 8.71 10.63
C LEU A 62 19.99 9.19 12.06
N TYR A 63 19.09 8.88 13.00
CA TYR A 63 19.29 9.18 14.42
C TYR A 63 20.58 8.55 14.97
N ARG A 64 20.83 7.27 14.64
CA ARG A 64 22.04 6.57 15.08
C ARG A 64 23.32 7.19 14.52
N ARG A 65 23.31 7.64 13.25
CA ARG A 65 24.47 8.32 12.64
C ARG A 65 24.79 9.63 13.35
N SER A 66 23.78 10.47 13.57
CA SER A 66 23.97 11.75 14.28
C SER A 66 24.54 11.55 15.70
N LYS A 67 24.04 10.54 16.43
CA LYS A 67 24.57 10.21 17.76
C LYS A 67 26.04 9.77 17.72
N ASN A 68 26.43 8.97 16.72
CA ASN A 68 27.81 8.52 16.59
C ASN A 68 28.77 9.68 16.24
N GLU A 69 28.37 10.59 15.36
CA GLU A 69 29.18 11.79 15.00
C GLU A 69 29.37 12.73 16.20
N LEU A 70 28.31 12.95 16.99
CA LEU A 70 28.38 13.72 18.25
C LEU A 70 29.33 13.08 19.28
N SER A 71 29.43 11.76 19.32
CA SER A 71 30.35 11.07 20.22
C SER A 71 31.81 11.16 19.78
N LEU A 72 32.08 11.23 18.47
CA LEU A 72 33.44 11.31 17.92
C LEU A 72 34.08 12.70 18.10
N HIS A 73 33.29 13.78 18.08
CA HIS A 73 33.78 15.14 18.32
C HIS A 73 33.98 15.49 19.81
N ARG A 74 33.62 14.60 20.74
CA ARG A 74 33.74 14.81 22.19
C ARG A 74 35.05 14.24 22.77
N TYR A 75 35.79 13.44 22.02
CA TYR A 75 37.11 12.90 22.37
C TYR A 75 38.19 13.58 21.52
#